data_AF-A0AA87SW38-F1
#
_entry.id   AF-A0AA87SW38-F1
#
_cell.length_a   1.000
_cell.length_b   1.000
_cell.length_c   1.000
_cell.angle_alpha   90.00
_cell.angle_beta   90.00
_cell.angle_gamma   90.00
#
_symmetry.space_group_name_H-M   'P 1'
#
loop_
_entity.id
_entity.type
_entity.pdbx_description
1 polymer ?
#
loop_
_entity_poly.entity_id
_entity_poly.type
_entity_poly.pdbx_seq_one_letter_code
_entity_poly.pdbx_strand_id
1 'polypeptide(L)'
;MGLKFRKYFLSKEKISEAANVFIYDYSKDVLKTFKINDLNFMACLSIYENSEPPPYDKSDFMIGFEVDEQLLSSSFVFIGKESPFVQGQLQRIVWQKIKSKYFPSNMEGKYFKDSEYSKGDSYKYETGDLQYFAQDLVKDNRVFARRLLVMDRRTKNKVYEAVYSGSLAPFDHQWTGRLFKNKPKVIFGFEYISFGCDSITFLESSEEAIHIDCDNRH
;
A
#
# COMPACT_ATOMS: atom_id res chain seq x y z
N MET A 1 -3.84 31.83 -0.16
CA MET A 1 -5.25 31.42 -0.33
C MET A 1 -6.05 31.88 0.90
N GLY A 2 -7.27 32.41 0.75
CA GLY A 2 -7.97 33.08 1.87
C GLY A 2 -8.64 32.12 2.87
N LEU A 3 -8.80 32.55 4.13
CA LEU A 3 -9.44 31.81 5.23
C LEU A 3 -10.82 31.24 4.88
N LYS A 4 -11.60 31.95 4.05
CA LYS A 4 -12.93 31.50 3.58
C LYS A 4 -12.84 30.21 2.75
N PHE A 5 -11.84 30.11 1.88
CA PHE A 5 -11.69 28.97 0.98
C PHE A 5 -11.16 27.75 1.73
N ARG A 6 -10.24 27.95 2.68
CA ARG A 6 -9.82 26.90 3.62
C ARG A 6 -11.01 26.32 4.40
N LYS A 7 -11.84 27.17 5.02
CA LYS A 7 -13.04 26.72 5.75
C LYS A 7 -14.00 25.96 4.84
N TYR A 8 -14.18 26.42 3.61
CA TYR A 8 -15.00 25.73 2.62
C TYR A 8 -14.44 24.33 2.31
N PHE A 9 -13.14 24.22 2.00
CA PHE A 9 -12.47 22.94 1.74
C PHE A 9 -12.67 21.96 2.90
N LEU A 10 -12.32 22.36 4.13
CA LEU A 10 -12.46 21.49 5.29
C LEU A 10 -13.91 21.05 5.53
N SER A 11 -14.88 21.93 5.28
CA SER A 11 -16.30 21.57 5.40
C SER A 11 -16.74 20.53 4.36
N LYS A 12 -16.21 20.60 3.14
CA LYS A 12 -16.55 19.69 2.04
C LYS A 12 -15.91 18.32 2.22
N GLU A 13 -14.66 18.30 2.65
CA GLU A 13 -13.92 17.07 2.98
C GLU A 13 -14.31 16.48 4.34
N LYS A 14 -15.23 17.12 5.08
CA LYS A 14 -15.65 16.74 6.43
C LYS A 14 -14.48 16.65 7.42
N ILE A 15 -13.46 17.47 7.21
CA ILE A 15 -12.28 17.57 8.05
C ILE A 15 -12.54 18.59 9.15
N SER A 16 -12.31 18.21 10.40
CA SER A 16 -12.38 19.14 11.54
C SER A 16 -11.15 20.04 11.58
N GLU A 17 -11.32 21.33 11.87
CA GLU A 17 -10.17 22.22 12.15
C GLU A 17 -9.34 21.77 13.37
N ALA A 18 -9.95 20.99 14.29
CA ALA A 18 -9.25 20.41 15.43
C ALA A 18 -8.58 19.06 15.11
N ALA A 19 -8.66 18.58 13.86
CA ALA A 19 -7.99 17.36 13.45
C ALA A 19 -6.48 17.57 13.27
N ASN A 20 -5.78 16.45 13.21
CA ASN A 20 -4.36 16.37 12.96
C ASN A 20 -4.10 15.65 11.64
N VAL A 21 -3.00 15.99 11.00
CA VAL A 21 -2.37 15.21 9.92
C VAL A 21 -1.33 14.31 10.56
N PHE A 22 -1.47 13.01 10.35
CA PHE A 22 -0.55 11.97 10.79
C PHE A 22 0.20 11.45 9.58
N ILE A 23 1.54 11.56 9.59
CA ILE A 23 2.41 11.01 8.56
C ILE A 23 3.25 9.92 9.20
N TYR A 24 3.02 8.68 8.79
CA TYR A 24 3.72 7.52 9.32
C TYR A 24 4.69 6.97 8.29
N ASP A 25 5.99 7.24 8.46
CA ASP A 25 7.06 6.60 7.70
C ASP A 25 7.21 5.17 8.23
N TYR A 26 6.59 4.22 7.54
CA TYR A 26 6.55 2.82 7.95
C TYR A 26 7.90 2.11 7.74
N SER A 27 8.81 2.69 6.95
CA SER A 27 10.14 2.13 6.73
C SER A 27 11.09 2.43 7.88
N LYS A 28 10.93 3.61 8.50
CA LYS A 28 11.73 4.08 9.64
C LYS A 28 11.02 3.91 10.99
N ASP A 29 9.76 3.49 10.97
CA ASP A 29 8.88 3.39 12.15
C ASP A 29 8.70 4.73 12.87
N VAL A 30 8.54 5.82 12.12
CA VAL A 30 8.43 7.18 12.66
C VAL A 30 7.06 7.78 12.34
N LEU A 31 6.31 8.12 13.38
CA LEU A 31 5.05 8.87 13.27
C LEU A 31 5.28 10.36 13.54
N LYS A 32 4.96 11.21 12.57
CA LYS A 32 4.87 12.67 12.73
C LYS A 32 3.42 13.10 12.80
N THR A 33 3.14 14.09 13.65
CA THR A 33 1.80 14.63 13.86
C THR A 33 1.85 16.14 13.72
N PHE A 34 0.93 16.69 12.93
CA PHE A 34 0.78 18.12 12.71
C PHE A 34 -0.67 18.51 12.99
N LYS A 35 -0.89 19.60 13.71
CA LYS A 35 -2.23 20.16 13.82
C LYS A 35 -2.59 20.81 12.50
N ILE A 36 -3.80 20.58 12.01
CA ILE A 36 -4.26 21.21 10.77
C ILE A 36 -4.10 22.72 10.82
N ASN A 37 -4.44 23.34 11.96
CA ASN A 37 -4.37 24.79 12.14
C ASN A 37 -2.97 25.39 12.06
N ASP A 38 -1.93 24.56 12.22
CA ASP A 38 -0.54 24.99 12.13
C ASP A 38 0.03 24.81 10.72
N LEU A 39 -0.68 24.12 9.82
CA LEU A 39 -0.25 23.86 8.44
C LEU A 39 -0.73 24.94 7.47
N ASN A 40 0.18 25.35 6.57
CA ASN A 40 -0.15 26.22 5.45
C ASN A 40 -1.11 25.52 4.50
N PHE A 41 -2.19 26.21 4.12
CA PHE A 41 -3.14 25.73 3.14
C PHE A 41 -2.85 26.37 1.79
N MET A 42 -2.57 25.54 0.79
CA MET A 42 -2.08 25.97 -0.52
C MET A 42 -2.76 25.24 -1.67
N ALA A 43 -2.60 25.81 -2.86
CA ALA A 43 -2.92 25.17 -4.12
C ALA A 43 -1.69 25.26 -5.02
N CYS A 44 -1.29 24.12 -5.56
CA CYS A 44 -0.13 23.98 -6.45
C CYS A 44 -0.60 23.41 -7.77
N LEU A 45 0.04 23.78 -8.88
CA LEU A 45 -0.22 23.13 -10.15
C LEU A 45 0.10 21.64 -10.05
N SER A 46 -0.78 20.85 -10.66
CA SER A 46 -0.63 19.43 -10.84
C SER A 46 0.62 19.12 -11.65
N ILE A 47 1.30 18.00 -11.35
CA ILE A 47 2.35 17.46 -12.21
C ILE A 47 1.82 17.00 -13.58
N TYR A 48 0.50 16.79 -13.68
CA TYR A 48 -0.18 16.45 -14.94
C TYR A 48 -0.45 17.67 -15.81
N GLU A 49 -0.30 18.88 -15.27
CA GLU A 49 -0.52 20.09 -16.03
C GLU A 49 0.72 20.40 -16.88
N ASN A 50 0.55 20.34 -18.20
CA ASN A 50 1.61 20.62 -19.17
C ASN A 50 1.25 21.76 -20.13
N SER A 51 0.11 22.43 -19.91
CA SER A 51 -0.33 23.57 -20.71
C SER A 51 0.49 24.80 -20.37
N GLU A 52 1.60 25.01 -21.06
CA GLU A 52 2.17 26.34 -21.17
C GLU A 52 1.87 26.95 -22.54
N PRO A 53 1.39 28.21 -22.62
CA PRO A 53 1.11 29.15 -21.52
C PRO A 53 -0.36 29.08 -20.99
N PRO A 54 -0.69 29.79 -19.89
CA PRO A 54 -2.04 29.87 -19.31
C PRO A 54 -3.15 30.25 -20.33
N PRO A 55 -4.45 30.02 -20.02
CA PRO A 55 -5.07 29.91 -18.68
C PRO A 55 -5.13 28.48 -18.10
N TYR A 56 -5.04 28.37 -16.77
CA TYR A 56 -5.28 27.14 -16.02
C TYR A 56 -6.72 27.07 -15.47
N ASP A 57 -7.31 25.90 -15.53
CA ASP A 57 -8.58 25.55 -14.93
C ASP A 57 -8.42 25.10 -13.47
N LYS A 58 -9.55 25.05 -12.74
CA LYS A 58 -9.54 24.64 -11.32
C LYS A 58 -9.09 23.19 -11.13
N SER A 59 -9.35 22.34 -12.11
CA SER A 59 -8.93 20.93 -12.14
C SER A 59 -7.42 20.76 -12.16
N ASP A 60 -6.69 21.81 -12.54
CA ASP A 60 -5.25 21.74 -12.81
C ASP A 60 -4.45 21.94 -11.52
N PHE A 61 -5.14 22.31 -10.43
CA PHE A 61 -4.53 22.52 -9.12
C PHE A 61 -4.78 21.34 -8.18
N MET A 62 -3.73 20.94 -7.47
CA MET A 62 -3.82 20.15 -6.25
C MET A 62 -3.97 21.11 -5.07
N ILE A 63 -4.95 20.84 -4.20
CA ILE A 63 -5.29 21.70 -3.07
C ILE A 63 -5.11 20.91 -1.79
N GLY A 64 -4.37 21.45 -0.82
CA GLY A 64 -4.11 20.74 0.41
C GLY A 64 -3.22 21.49 1.39
N PHE A 65 -2.55 20.71 2.24
CA PHE A 65 -1.65 21.23 3.26
C PHE A 65 -0.20 21.02 2.86
N GLU A 66 0.59 22.07 3.04
CA GLU A 66 2.04 22.00 2.84
C GLU A 66 2.69 21.15 3.93
N VAL A 67 3.54 20.21 3.52
CA VAL A 67 4.35 19.36 4.38
C VAL A 67 5.74 19.19 3.78
N ASP A 68 6.74 18.89 4.61
CA ASP A 68 8.10 18.62 4.14
C ASP A 68 8.14 17.30 3.34
N GLU A 69 8.62 17.38 2.09
CA GLU A 69 8.73 16.25 1.17
C GLU A 69 9.56 15.09 1.73
N GLN A 70 10.56 15.38 2.58
CA GLN A 70 11.39 14.35 3.22
C GLN A 70 10.58 13.39 4.10
N LEU A 71 9.37 13.77 4.49
CA LEU A 71 8.45 12.96 5.28
C LEU A 71 7.64 11.97 4.44
N LEU A 72 7.70 11.99 3.11
CA LEU A 72 6.74 11.30 2.24
C LEU A 72 7.26 10.03 1.54
N SER A 73 8.56 9.72 1.59
CA SER A 73 9.17 8.65 0.79
C SER A 73 8.60 7.22 0.98
N SER A 74 8.21 6.84 2.20
CA SER A 74 7.66 5.51 2.51
C SER A 74 6.61 5.67 3.60
N SER A 75 5.60 6.46 3.29
CA SER A 75 4.72 7.01 4.31
C SER A 75 3.24 6.80 3.99
N PHE A 76 2.46 6.56 5.04
CA PHE A 76 1.01 6.67 4.99
C PHE A 76 0.56 7.95 5.67
N VAL A 77 -0.43 8.61 5.08
CA VAL A 77 -1.01 9.85 5.61
C VAL A 77 -2.44 9.58 6.07
N PHE A 78 -2.80 10.11 7.22
CA PHE A 78 -4.17 10.07 7.72
C PHE A 78 -4.55 11.41 8.34
N ILE A 79 -5.77 11.86 8.09
CA ILE A 79 -6.31 13.08 8.69
C ILE A 79 -7.43 12.71 9.66
N GLY A 80 -7.27 13.04 10.93
CA GLY A 80 -8.29 12.72 11.94
C GLY A 80 -7.94 13.21 13.34
N LYS A 81 -8.77 12.83 14.31
CA LYS A 81 -8.54 13.19 15.72
C LYS A 81 -7.36 12.41 16.30
N GLU A 82 -7.25 11.12 15.97
CA GLU A 82 -6.24 10.21 16.48
C GLU A 82 -5.60 9.42 15.34
N SER A 83 -4.33 9.05 15.52
CA SER A 83 -3.60 8.23 14.55
C SER A 83 -4.16 6.80 14.55
N PRO A 84 -4.45 6.22 13.38
CA PRO A 84 -4.85 4.82 13.28
C PRO A 84 -3.63 3.89 13.33
N PHE A 85 -2.42 4.42 13.15
CA PHE A 85 -1.21 3.62 12.98
C PHE A 85 -0.68 3.05 14.29
N VAL A 86 -0.05 1.89 14.19
CA VAL A 86 0.71 1.22 15.25
C VAL A 86 2.17 1.16 14.83
N GLN A 87 3.04 1.65 15.71
CA GLN A 87 4.50 1.62 15.51
C GLN A 87 5.10 0.28 15.96
N GLY A 88 6.19 -0.13 15.35
CA GLY A 88 7.04 -1.27 15.73
C GLY A 88 6.47 -2.66 15.40
N GLN A 89 5.32 -2.73 14.70
CA GLN A 89 4.63 -4.00 14.42
C GLN A 89 4.50 -4.33 12.93
N LEU A 90 5.00 -3.46 12.05
CA LEU A 90 5.19 -3.75 10.64
C LEU A 90 6.60 -4.30 10.41
N GLN A 91 6.72 -5.28 9.52
CA GLN A 91 7.97 -5.97 9.22
C GLN A 91 8.15 -6.09 7.72
N ARG A 92 9.38 -5.83 7.26
CA ARG A 92 9.77 -6.12 5.87
C ARG A 92 9.85 -7.64 5.69
N ILE A 93 9.31 -8.12 4.58
CA ILE A 93 9.41 -9.53 4.21
C ILE A 93 10.80 -9.81 3.65
N VAL A 94 11.55 -10.70 4.31
CA VAL A 94 12.89 -11.10 3.89
C VAL A 94 12.83 -12.50 3.28
N TRP A 95 12.70 -12.54 1.96
CA TRP A 95 12.50 -13.78 1.22
C TRP A 95 13.75 -14.67 1.19
N GLN A 96 13.57 -15.94 1.52
CA GLN A 96 14.57 -16.97 1.37
C GLN A 96 14.20 -17.89 0.21
N LYS A 97 15.08 -18.03 -0.78
CA LYS A 97 14.88 -18.95 -1.90
C LYS A 97 14.83 -20.40 -1.41
N ILE A 98 13.86 -21.16 -1.90
CA ILE A 98 13.63 -22.57 -1.58
C ILE A 98 13.46 -23.40 -2.86
N LYS A 99 13.61 -24.72 -2.75
CA LYS A 99 13.28 -25.63 -3.85
C LYS A 99 11.77 -25.63 -4.09
N SER A 100 11.36 -25.61 -5.37
CA SER A 100 9.94 -25.56 -5.78
C SER A 100 9.07 -26.66 -5.14
N LYS A 101 9.63 -27.87 -4.91
CA LYS A 101 8.94 -28.96 -4.20
C LYS A 101 8.48 -28.66 -2.77
N TYR A 102 8.97 -27.58 -2.17
CA TYR A 102 8.56 -27.13 -0.83
C TYR A 102 7.48 -26.04 -0.88
N PHE A 103 7.08 -25.58 -2.07
CA PHE A 103 5.94 -24.69 -2.22
C PHE A 103 4.62 -25.50 -2.01
N PRO A 104 3.67 -25.04 -1.19
CA PRO A 104 2.41 -25.75 -0.96
C PRO A 104 1.50 -25.65 -2.20
N SER A 105 1.50 -26.67 -3.04
CA SER A 105 1.01 -26.58 -4.43
C SER A 105 -0.46 -26.97 -4.67
N ASN A 106 -1.26 -27.18 -3.62
CA ASN A 106 -2.55 -27.89 -3.77
C ASN A 106 -3.78 -26.99 -3.94
N MET A 107 -3.61 -25.71 -4.29
CA MET A 107 -4.74 -24.79 -4.41
C MET A 107 -4.87 -24.30 -5.86
N GLU A 108 -5.96 -24.67 -6.51
CA GLU A 108 -6.38 -24.08 -7.79
C GLU A 108 -6.83 -22.64 -7.50
N GLY A 109 -6.19 -21.67 -8.14
CA GLY A 109 -6.62 -20.28 -8.07
C GLY A 109 -7.81 -20.05 -9.01
N LYS A 110 -8.80 -19.28 -8.58
CA LYS A 110 -10.00 -18.94 -9.38
C LYS A 110 -9.67 -18.33 -10.77
N TYR A 111 -8.48 -17.75 -10.92
CA TYR A 111 -7.99 -17.10 -12.14
C TYR A 111 -6.71 -17.74 -12.72
N PHE A 112 -6.22 -18.83 -12.12
CA PHE A 112 -4.93 -19.40 -12.46
C PHE A 112 -5.10 -20.85 -12.90
N LYS A 113 -4.89 -21.11 -14.19
CA LYS A 113 -4.73 -22.47 -14.71
C LYS A 113 -3.24 -22.80 -14.70
N ASP A 114 -2.85 -23.75 -13.87
CA ASP A 114 -1.47 -24.27 -13.72
C ASP A 114 -0.86 -24.69 -15.08
N SER A 115 -1.69 -24.91 -16.11
CA SER A 115 -1.28 -25.27 -17.47
C SER A 115 -0.70 -24.15 -18.32
N GLU A 116 -0.91 -22.87 -17.99
CA GLU A 116 -0.46 -21.74 -18.83
C GLU A 116 0.98 -21.28 -18.51
N TYR A 117 1.45 -21.54 -17.29
CA TYR A 117 2.73 -21.06 -16.79
C TYR A 117 3.58 -22.19 -16.27
N SER A 118 4.89 -22.12 -16.52
CA SER A 118 5.85 -22.98 -15.84
C SER A 118 6.18 -22.41 -14.45
N LYS A 119 6.51 -23.29 -13.50
CA LYS A 119 6.88 -22.89 -12.13
C LYS A 119 8.34 -22.48 -12.09
N GLY A 120 8.60 -21.23 -11.72
CA GLY A 120 9.94 -20.67 -11.57
C GLY A 120 10.49 -20.85 -10.14
N ASP A 121 11.29 -19.88 -9.72
CA ASP A 121 11.86 -19.84 -8.38
C ASP A 121 10.76 -19.75 -7.31
N SER A 122 11.03 -20.35 -6.16
CA SER A 122 10.13 -20.33 -5.01
C SER A 122 10.85 -19.75 -3.80
N TYR A 123 10.09 -19.07 -2.96
CA TYR A 123 10.62 -18.32 -1.82
C TYR A 123 9.73 -18.54 -0.60
N LYS A 124 10.33 -18.36 0.57
CA LYS A 124 9.66 -18.52 1.85
C LYS A 124 10.08 -17.41 2.82
N TYR A 125 9.15 -17.01 3.67
CA TYR A 125 9.39 -16.16 4.83
C TYR A 125 8.53 -16.65 6.00
N GLU A 126 9.00 -16.50 7.22
CA GLU A 126 8.25 -16.85 8.44
C GLU A 126 8.33 -15.70 9.44
N THR A 127 7.19 -15.36 10.04
CA THR A 127 7.14 -14.43 11.16
C THR A 127 5.98 -14.76 12.09
N GLY A 128 6.27 -14.83 13.40
CA GLY A 128 5.27 -15.14 14.42
C GLY A 128 4.51 -16.43 14.14
N ASP A 129 3.20 -16.32 13.96
CA ASP A 129 2.21 -17.35 13.64
C ASP A 129 1.99 -17.56 12.13
N LEU A 130 2.65 -16.79 11.25
CA LEU A 130 2.42 -16.83 9.81
C LEU A 130 3.64 -17.29 9.02
N GLN A 131 3.36 -18.01 7.93
CA GLN A 131 4.35 -18.45 6.96
C GLN A 131 3.89 -18.05 5.56
N TYR A 132 4.82 -17.48 4.81
CA TYR A 132 4.60 -16.89 3.50
C TYR A 132 5.38 -17.69 2.48
N PHE A 133 4.77 -17.92 1.33
CA PHE A 133 5.39 -18.53 0.17
C PHE A 133 5.13 -17.66 -1.05
N ALA A 134 6.17 -17.44 -1.84
CA ALA A 134 6.06 -16.83 -3.16
C ALA A 134 6.58 -17.81 -4.22
N GLN A 135 5.93 -17.88 -5.37
CA GLN A 135 6.39 -18.66 -6.51
C GLN A 135 6.26 -17.83 -7.78
N ASP A 136 7.38 -17.71 -8.48
CA ASP A 136 7.42 -17.09 -9.80
C ASP A 136 6.69 -17.98 -10.80
N LEU A 137 5.86 -17.35 -11.64
CA LEU A 137 5.11 -17.96 -12.72
C LEU A 137 5.74 -17.50 -14.03
N VAL A 138 6.30 -18.44 -14.79
CA VAL A 138 7.19 -18.17 -15.92
C VAL A 138 6.51 -18.53 -17.24
N LYS A 139 6.51 -17.57 -18.17
CA LYS A 139 6.05 -17.69 -19.56
C LYS A 139 7.10 -17.09 -20.48
N ASP A 140 7.43 -17.76 -21.58
CA ASP A 140 8.43 -17.32 -22.56
C ASP A 140 9.79 -16.92 -21.93
N ASN A 141 10.27 -17.74 -20.97
CA ASN A 141 11.50 -17.52 -20.20
C ASN A 141 11.55 -16.21 -19.38
N ARG A 142 10.40 -15.62 -19.04
CA ARG A 142 10.29 -14.43 -18.18
C ARG A 142 9.31 -14.67 -17.04
N VAL A 143 9.60 -14.07 -15.88
CA VAL A 143 8.65 -14.04 -14.76
C VAL A 143 7.49 -13.12 -15.19
N PHE A 144 6.32 -13.72 -15.37
CA PHE A 144 5.11 -13.02 -15.82
C PHE A 144 4.22 -12.61 -14.63
N ALA A 145 4.14 -13.49 -13.64
CA ALA A 145 3.34 -13.29 -12.46
C ALA A 145 4.03 -13.90 -11.23
N ARG A 146 3.55 -13.55 -10.05
CA ARG A 146 4.00 -14.13 -8.79
C ARG A 146 2.80 -14.52 -7.95
N ARG A 147 2.73 -15.80 -7.61
CA ARG A 147 1.75 -16.31 -6.67
C ARG A 147 2.25 -16.11 -5.25
N LEU A 148 1.42 -15.54 -4.39
CA LEU A 148 1.64 -15.41 -2.96
C LEU A 148 0.65 -16.32 -2.22
N LEU A 149 1.17 -17.09 -1.25
CA LEU A 149 0.37 -17.89 -0.34
C LEU A 149 0.81 -17.60 1.09
N VAL A 150 -0.16 -17.28 1.95
CA VAL A 150 0.04 -17.06 3.39
C VAL A 150 -0.70 -18.13 4.16
N MET A 151 -0.03 -18.75 5.11
CA MET A 151 -0.55 -19.85 5.90
C MET A 151 -0.32 -19.60 7.39
N ASP A 152 -1.25 -20.08 8.21
CA ASP A 152 -1.06 -20.17 9.64
C ASP A 152 -0.09 -21.31 9.95
N ARG A 153 0.96 -21.02 10.73
CA ARG A 153 2.06 -21.95 11.01
C ARG A 153 1.62 -23.13 11.86
N ARG A 154 0.60 -22.95 12.72
CA ARG A 154 0.15 -23.94 13.69
C ARG A 154 -0.84 -24.91 13.07
N THR A 155 -1.89 -24.37 12.46
CA THR A 155 -3.00 -25.10 11.85
C THR A 155 -2.70 -25.56 10.43
N LYS A 156 -1.72 -24.94 9.75
CA LYS A 156 -1.44 -25.14 8.33
C LYS A 156 -2.61 -24.76 7.41
N ASN A 157 -3.56 -23.96 7.90
CA ASN A 157 -4.65 -23.44 7.09
C ASN A 157 -4.17 -22.26 6.22
N LYS A 158 -4.73 -22.12 5.02
CA LYS A 158 -4.56 -20.91 4.21
C LYS A 158 -5.21 -19.73 4.92
N VAL A 159 -4.45 -18.64 5.05
CA VAL A 159 -4.92 -17.34 5.55
C VAL A 159 -5.22 -16.42 4.38
N TYR A 160 -4.34 -16.38 3.38
CA TYR A 160 -4.48 -15.50 2.23
C TYR A 160 -3.79 -16.10 1.00
N GLU A 161 -4.30 -15.76 -0.18
CA GLU A 161 -3.68 -16.12 -1.44
C GLU A 161 -3.98 -15.05 -2.49
N ALA A 162 -2.96 -14.73 -3.28
CA ALA A 162 -3.07 -13.81 -4.40
C ALA A 162 -2.15 -14.24 -5.54
N VAL A 163 -2.48 -13.78 -6.73
CA VAL A 163 -1.59 -13.80 -7.88
C VAL A 163 -1.43 -12.35 -8.34
N TYR A 164 -0.19 -11.88 -8.29
CA TYR A 164 0.19 -10.58 -8.79
C TYR A 164 0.71 -10.73 -10.21
N SER A 165 0.21 -9.94 -11.13
CA SER A 165 0.53 -9.97 -12.55
C SER A 165 0.59 -8.55 -13.09
N GLY A 166 1.69 -8.20 -13.77
CA GLY A 166 1.95 -6.84 -14.22
C GLY A 166 3.35 -6.39 -13.80
N SER A 167 3.47 -5.16 -13.30
CA SER A 167 4.73 -4.61 -12.82
C SER A 167 5.06 -5.14 -11.42
N LEU A 168 5.58 -6.36 -11.33
CA LEU A 168 5.96 -6.96 -10.05
C LEU A 168 6.97 -6.09 -9.29
N ALA A 169 6.65 -5.79 -8.04
CA ALA A 169 7.56 -5.05 -7.18
C ALA A 169 8.74 -5.94 -6.72
N PRO A 170 9.94 -5.36 -6.55
CA PRO A 170 11.08 -6.01 -5.94
C PRO A 170 10.76 -6.57 -4.56
N PHE A 171 11.45 -7.66 -4.19
CA PHE A 171 11.22 -8.36 -2.93
C PHE A 171 11.48 -7.52 -1.67
N ASP A 172 12.35 -6.53 -1.77
CA ASP A 172 12.74 -5.66 -0.66
C ASP A 172 11.74 -4.53 -0.37
N HIS A 173 10.65 -4.43 -1.14
CA HIS A 173 9.58 -3.44 -0.96
C HIS A 173 8.29 -4.02 -0.36
N GLN A 174 8.31 -5.28 0.09
CA GLN A 174 7.13 -6.00 0.56
C GLN A 174 7.06 -6.02 2.08
N TRP A 175 5.87 -5.75 2.62
CA TRP A 175 5.66 -5.57 4.06
C TRP A 175 4.47 -6.37 4.57
N THR A 176 4.55 -6.77 5.83
CA THR A 176 3.45 -7.42 6.55
C THR A 176 3.51 -7.10 8.04
N GLY A 177 2.41 -7.29 8.77
CA GLY A 177 2.35 -7.09 10.21
C GLY A 177 1.13 -6.28 10.64
N ARG A 178 1.13 -5.76 11.86
CA ARG A 178 0.02 -4.90 12.33
C ARG A 178 0.34 -3.46 12.00
N LEU A 179 -0.46 -2.88 11.10
CA LEU A 179 -0.34 -1.46 10.72
C LEU A 179 -1.34 -0.58 11.48
N PHE A 180 -2.55 -1.09 11.72
CA PHE A 180 -3.65 -0.31 12.28
C PHE A 180 -4.09 -0.81 13.66
N LYS A 181 -4.49 0.13 14.52
CA LYS A 181 -5.06 -0.17 15.84
C LYS A 181 -6.35 -0.98 15.67
N ASN A 182 -6.49 -2.04 16.46
CA ASN A 182 -7.69 -2.87 16.51
C ASN A 182 -8.11 -3.49 15.16
N LYS A 183 -7.16 -3.67 14.24
CA LYS A 183 -7.39 -4.34 12.95
C LYS A 183 -6.49 -5.56 12.78
N PRO A 184 -6.82 -6.47 11.84
CA PRO A 184 -5.97 -7.60 11.50
C PRO A 184 -4.60 -7.17 10.95
N LYS A 185 -3.71 -8.14 10.79
CA LYS A 185 -2.43 -7.93 10.10
C LYS A 185 -2.69 -7.59 8.64
N VAL A 186 -1.76 -6.85 8.04
CA VAL A 186 -1.82 -6.44 6.64
C VAL A 186 -0.70 -7.07 5.82
N ILE A 187 -0.84 -7.00 4.50
CA ILE A 187 0.19 -7.33 3.52
C ILE A 187 0.08 -6.37 2.32
N PHE A 188 1.20 -5.84 1.84
CA PHE A 188 1.26 -4.90 0.71
C PHE A 188 2.66 -4.80 0.08
N GLY A 189 2.77 -4.07 -1.04
CA GLY A 189 4.03 -3.79 -1.74
C GLY A 189 4.46 -4.83 -2.78
N PHE A 190 3.51 -5.56 -3.38
CA PHE A 190 3.79 -6.67 -4.31
C PHE A 190 3.79 -6.27 -5.80
N GLU A 191 3.19 -5.13 -6.13
CA GLU A 191 3.10 -4.60 -7.49
C GLU A 191 3.38 -3.11 -7.47
N TYR A 192 3.98 -2.60 -8.55
CA TYR A 192 3.96 -1.20 -8.88
C TYR A 192 2.67 -0.91 -9.66
N ILE A 193 1.99 0.16 -9.27
CA ILE A 193 0.76 0.59 -9.90
C ILE A 193 1.06 1.82 -10.74
N SER A 194 1.01 1.64 -12.06
CA SER A 194 1.19 2.72 -13.02
C SER A 194 -0.10 3.51 -13.28
N PHE A 195 -1.26 2.86 -13.11
CA PHE A 195 -2.58 3.46 -13.25
C PHE A 195 -3.46 2.97 -12.10
N GLY A 196 -4.04 3.90 -11.35
CA GLY A 196 -4.80 3.63 -10.14
C GLY A 196 -3.99 3.91 -8.87
N CYS A 197 -4.59 3.60 -7.73
CA CYS A 197 -3.94 3.75 -6.43
C CYS A 197 -3.74 2.39 -5.74
N ASP A 198 -2.71 2.33 -4.91
CA ASP A 198 -2.36 1.12 -4.17
C ASP A 198 -3.36 0.79 -3.07
N SER A 199 -3.30 -0.44 -2.58
CA SER A 199 -4.19 -0.92 -1.53
C SER A 199 -3.43 -1.69 -0.46
N ILE A 200 -3.95 -1.61 0.76
CA ILE A 200 -3.43 -2.34 1.90
C ILE A 200 -4.40 -3.48 2.19
N THR A 201 -3.97 -4.71 1.95
CA THR A 201 -4.80 -5.89 2.13
C THR A 201 -4.71 -6.41 3.56
N PHE A 202 -5.85 -6.73 4.18
CA PHE A 202 -5.89 -7.44 5.44
C PHE A 202 -5.71 -8.95 5.25
N LEU A 203 -4.94 -9.58 6.13
CA LEU A 203 -4.79 -11.03 6.24
C LEU A 203 -5.95 -11.64 7.04
N GLU A 204 -7.17 -11.24 6.69
CA GLU A 204 -8.43 -11.71 7.26
C GLU A 204 -9.51 -11.53 6.18
N SER A 205 -10.14 -12.62 5.75
CA SER A 205 -11.01 -12.60 4.56
C SER A 205 -12.31 -11.79 4.74
N SER A 206 -12.71 -11.52 5.98
CA SER A 206 -13.93 -10.74 6.28
C SER A 206 -13.70 -9.23 6.24
N GLU A 207 -12.46 -8.76 6.15
CA GLU A 207 -12.12 -7.33 6.16
C GLU A 207 -11.71 -6.89 4.75
N GLU A 208 -12.37 -5.85 4.25
CA GLU A 208 -12.05 -5.26 2.95
C GLU A 208 -10.70 -4.54 2.96
N ALA A 209 -9.95 -4.64 1.86
CA ALA A 209 -8.70 -3.91 1.70
C ALA A 209 -8.93 -2.39 1.78
N ILE A 210 -7.96 -1.66 2.33
CA ILE A 210 -7.98 -0.20 2.33
C ILE A 210 -7.40 0.28 1.01
N HIS A 211 -8.21 0.95 0.20
CA HIS A 211 -7.73 1.69 -0.96
C HIS A 211 -7.05 2.97 -0.50
N ILE A 212 -5.83 3.23 -0.98
CA ILE A 212 -5.09 4.45 -0.67
C ILE A 212 -5.58 5.55 -1.59
N ASP A 213 -5.99 6.68 -1.03
CA ASP A 213 -6.32 7.84 -1.83
C ASP A 213 -5.05 8.41 -2.46
N CYS A 214 -5.01 8.50 -3.79
CA CYS A 214 -3.93 9.09 -4.55
C CYS A 214 -4.46 9.93 -5.71
N ASP A 215 -3.64 10.85 -6.19
CA ASP A 215 -3.95 11.59 -7.41
C ASP A 215 -3.64 10.72 -8.63
N ASN A 216 -4.70 10.20 -9.27
CA ASN A 216 -4.59 9.35 -10.45
C ASN A 216 -5.44 9.92 -11.60
N ARG A 217 -5.10 11.12 -12.07
CA ARG A 217 -5.76 11.81 -13.19
C ARG A 217 -5.26 11.35 -14.58
N HIS A 218 -4.87 10.08 -14.69
CA HIS A 218 -4.45 9.44 -15.93
C HIS A 218 -5.61 9.01 -16.83
#